data_AF-A0A654FBC9-F1
#
_entry.id   AF-A0A654FBC9-F1
#
_cell.length_a   1.000
_cell.length_b   1.000
_cell.length_c   1.000
_cell.angle_alpha   90.00
_cell.angle_beta   90.00
_cell.angle_gamma   90.00
#
_symmetry.space_group_name_H-M   'P 1'
#
loop_
_entity.id
_entity.type
_entity.pdbx_description
1 polymer ?
#
loop_
_entity_poly.entity_id
_entity_poly.type
_entity_poly.pdbx_seq_one_letter_code
_entity_poly.pdbx_strand_id
1 'polypeptide(L)'
;MSGRFCRKDGGIMTAMVAVVIADVGMTTLFKAGSSKGMSSYVFLVYSYGIGALLLFLPSPFITHRSRSLPPLKFSVLCKMGLFGLLGCVYLMLGYTGIKYSSPTLASAMSNLTPAFTFLFALLFGYFLFKP
;
A
#
# COMPACT_ATOMS: atom_id res chain seq x y z
N MET A 1 -4.74 25.95 20.97
CA MET A 1 -4.97 25.06 19.80
C MET A 1 -3.68 24.56 19.14
N SER A 2 -2.52 25.22 19.30
CA SER A 2 -1.24 24.79 18.68
C SER A 2 -0.66 23.46 19.17
N GLY A 3 -0.79 23.10 20.46
CA GLY A 3 -0.19 21.87 21.00
C GLY A 3 -0.74 20.55 20.44
N ARG A 4 -1.97 20.54 19.91
CA ARG A 4 -2.55 19.36 19.24
C ARG A 4 -2.13 19.22 17.78
N PHE A 5 -1.73 20.32 17.15
CA PHE A 5 -1.25 20.34 15.77
C PHE A 5 0.17 19.73 15.73
N CYS A 6 1.12 20.27 16.52
CA CYS A 6 2.48 19.72 16.60
C CYS A 6 2.54 18.23 16.99
N ARG A 7 1.64 17.75 17.86
CA ARG A 7 1.58 16.32 18.22
C ARG A 7 1.05 15.44 17.08
N LYS A 8 0.17 15.98 16.24
CA LYS A 8 -0.40 15.30 15.09
C LYS A 8 0.60 15.30 13.93
N ASP A 9 1.31 16.40 13.73
CA ASP A 9 2.39 16.53 12.74
C ASP A 9 3.56 15.61 13.10
N GLY A 10 3.96 15.57 14.37
CA GLY A 10 4.99 14.63 14.84
C GLY A 10 4.59 13.17 14.65
N GLY A 11 3.31 12.84 14.83
CA GLY A 11 2.77 11.51 14.55
C GLY A 11 2.83 11.15 13.06
N ILE A 12 2.47 12.09 12.18
CA ILE A 12 2.54 11.90 10.72
C ILE A 12 3.98 11.73 10.25
N MET A 13 4.92 12.53 10.78
CA MET A 13 6.34 12.41 10.47
C MET A 13 6.91 11.06 10.91
N THR A 14 6.57 10.62 12.13
CA THR A 14 7.01 9.31 12.64
C THR A 14 6.46 8.17 11.79
N ALA A 15 5.20 8.25 11.36
CA ALA A 15 4.60 7.25 10.47
C ALA A 15 5.27 7.25 9.08
N MET A 16 5.53 8.43 8.50
CA MET A 16 6.24 8.53 7.22
C MET A 16 7.63 7.89 7.29
N VAL A 17 8.40 8.21 8.34
CA VAL A 17 9.74 7.64 8.54
C VAL A 17 9.67 6.12 8.70
N ALA A 18 8.72 5.61 9.48
CA ALA A 18 8.54 4.16 9.65
C ALA A 18 8.22 3.46 8.32
N VAL A 19 7.37 4.06 7.48
CA VAL A 19 7.04 3.51 6.15
C VAL A 19 8.26 3.51 5.24
N VAL A 20 9.05 4.59 5.21
CA VAL A 20 10.27 4.67 4.40
C VAL A 20 11.29 3.63 4.84
N ILE A 21 11.49 3.45 6.16
CA ILE A 21 12.41 2.44 6.69
C ILE A 21 11.93 1.02 6.31
N ALA A 22 10.62 0.76 6.39
CA ALA A 22 10.06 -0.53 6.01
C ALA A 22 10.25 -0.81 4.50
N ASP A 23 10.03 0.18 3.64
CA ASP A 23 10.21 0.07 2.19
C ASP A 23 11.68 -0.22 1.82
N VAL A 24 12.62 0.53 2.40
CA VAL A 24 14.06 0.30 2.22
C VAL A 24 14.49 -1.06 2.78
N GLY A 25 13.92 -1.49 3.92
CA GLY A 25 14.16 -2.81 4.49
C GLY A 25 13.71 -3.93 3.56
N MET A 26 12.50 -3.81 2.98
CA MET A 26 11.97 -4.80 2.04
C MET A 26 12.81 -4.90 0.76
N THR A 27 13.21 -3.77 0.17
CA THR A 27 14.06 -3.77 -1.04
C THR A 27 15.44 -4.35 -0.76
N THR A 28 16.00 -4.12 0.43
CA THR A 28 17.28 -4.70 0.87
C THR A 28 17.17 -6.21 1.07
N LEU A 29 16.13 -6.68 1.77
CA LEU A 29 15.86 -8.11 1.96
C LEU A 29 15.62 -8.82 0.62
N PHE A 30 14.90 -8.16 -0.30
CA PHE A 30 14.67 -8.67 -1.66
C PHE A 30 15.99 -8.84 -2.41
N LYS A 31 16.87 -7.82 -2.40
CA LYS A 31 18.22 -7.92 -2.99
C LYS A 31 19.04 -9.05 -2.36
N ALA A 32 19.02 -9.18 -1.03
CA ALA A 32 19.75 -10.23 -0.31
C ALA A 32 19.22 -11.64 -0.68
N GLY A 33 17.90 -11.83 -0.76
CA GLY A 33 17.29 -13.10 -1.17
C GLY A 33 17.52 -13.45 -2.64
N SER A 34 17.44 -12.45 -3.53
CA SER A 34 17.66 -12.64 -4.97
C SER A 34 19.13 -12.98 -5.29
N SER A 35 20.09 -12.41 -4.56
CA SER A 35 21.52 -12.75 -4.71
C SER A 35 21.84 -14.21 -4.37
N LYS A 36 20.98 -14.88 -3.60
CA LYS A 36 21.03 -16.32 -3.29
C LYS A 36 20.24 -17.21 -4.27
N GLY A 37 19.72 -16.65 -5.37
CA GLY A 37 18.98 -17.40 -6.38
C GLY A 37 17.50 -17.65 -6.05
N MET A 38 16.92 -16.94 -5.08
CA MET A 38 15.51 -17.10 -4.70
C MET A 38 14.57 -16.42 -5.71
N SER A 39 13.50 -17.12 -6.11
CA SER A 39 12.49 -16.59 -7.04
C SER A 39 11.69 -15.46 -6.40
N SER A 40 11.58 -14.33 -7.12
CA SER A 40 10.90 -13.09 -6.69
C SER A 40 9.44 -13.30 -6.28
N TYR A 41 8.77 -14.27 -6.91
CA TYR A 41 7.38 -14.62 -6.58
C TYR A 41 7.24 -15.21 -5.18
N VAL A 42 8.17 -16.09 -4.77
CA VAL A 42 8.14 -16.75 -3.46
C VAL A 42 8.37 -15.72 -2.35
N PHE A 43 9.32 -14.81 -2.57
CA PHE A 43 9.57 -13.71 -1.64
C PHE A 43 8.33 -12.83 -1.46
N LEU A 44 7.68 -12.45 -2.56
CA LEU A 44 6.45 -11.64 -2.50
C LEU A 44 5.34 -12.33 -1.71
N VAL A 45 5.04 -13.59 -2.02
CA VAL A 45 3.99 -14.36 -1.33
C VAL A 45 4.27 -14.45 0.17
N TYR A 46 5.53 -14.66 0.54
CA TYR A 46 5.94 -14.74 1.95
C TYR A 46 5.82 -13.39 2.66
N SER A 47 6.27 -12.30 2.05
CA SER A 47 6.16 -10.94 2.61
C SER A 47 4.72 -10.48 2.77
N TYR A 48 3.87 -10.68 1.74
CA TYR A 48 2.44 -10.33 1.83
C TYR A 48 1.69 -11.24 2.81
N GLY A 49 2.05 -12.52 2.87
CA GLY A 49 1.47 -13.47 3.83
C GLY A 49 1.81 -13.11 5.27
N ILE A 50 3.09 -12.83 5.56
CA ILE A 50 3.54 -12.36 6.87
C ILE A 50 2.92 -11.01 7.21
N GLY A 51 2.85 -10.08 6.25
CA GLY A 51 2.22 -8.78 6.45
C GLY A 51 0.74 -8.88 6.78
N ALA A 52 0.00 -9.77 6.08
CA ALA A 52 -1.38 -10.07 6.41
C ALA A 52 -1.49 -10.68 7.81
N LEU A 53 -0.62 -11.64 8.16
CA LEU A 53 -0.64 -12.27 9.48
C LEU A 53 -0.36 -11.25 10.59
N LEU A 54 0.67 -10.42 10.43
CA LEU A 54 1.08 -9.35 11.35
C LEU A 54 0.05 -8.22 11.45
N LEU A 55 -0.77 -7.98 10.43
CA LEU A 55 -1.87 -7.01 10.52
C LEU A 55 -3.12 -7.63 11.15
N PHE A 56 -3.44 -8.88 10.83
CA PHE A 56 -4.59 -9.57 11.37
C PHE A 56 -4.41 -10.00 12.84
N LEU A 57 -3.19 -10.30 13.31
CA LEU A 57 -2.93 -10.71 14.70
C LEU A 57 -3.19 -9.60 15.74
N PRO A 58 -2.65 -8.37 15.59
CA PRO A 58 -2.84 -7.31 16.58
C PRO A 58 -4.11 -6.51 16.31
N SER A 59 -4.70 -6.58 15.11
CA SER A 59 -5.96 -5.88 14.79
C SER A 59 -7.06 -6.12 15.82
N PRO A 60 -7.43 -7.37 16.20
CA PRO A 60 -8.44 -7.62 17.23
C PRO A 60 -7.96 -7.27 18.65
N PHE A 61 -6.65 -7.32 18.92
CA PHE A 61 -6.09 -7.06 20.25
C PHE A 61 -5.98 -5.57 20.58
N ILE A 62 -5.68 -4.73 19.57
CA ILE A 62 -5.62 -3.27 19.67
C ILE A 62 -7.04 -2.67 19.65
N THR A 63 -7.99 -3.29 18.95
CA THR A 63 -9.39 -2.82 18.91
C THR A 63 -10.20 -3.12 20.16
N HIS A 64 -9.68 -3.90 21.12
CA HIS A 64 -10.35 -4.19 22.40
C HIS A 64 -10.70 -2.92 23.21
N ARG A 65 -10.07 -1.76 22.93
CA ARG A 65 -10.35 -0.49 23.62
C ARG A 65 -11.39 0.42 22.95
N SER A 66 -11.91 0.10 21.76
CA SER A 66 -12.94 0.96 21.16
C SER A 66 -13.93 0.19 20.30
N ARG A 67 -15.10 -0.02 20.90
CA ARG A 67 -16.42 0.23 20.29
C ARG A 67 -16.74 -0.62 19.05
N SER A 68 -17.53 -1.68 19.29
CA SER A 68 -18.44 -2.34 18.34
C SER A 68 -17.98 -2.27 16.87
N LEU A 69 -17.10 -3.20 16.48
CA LEU A 69 -16.76 -3.40 15.07
C LEU A 69 -18.07 -3.58 14.28
N PRO A 70 -18.38 -2.72 13.30
CA PRO A 70 -19.57 -2.91 12.48
C PRO A 70 -19.48 -4.29 11.82
N PRO A 71 -20.56 -5.10 11.83
CA PRO A 71 -20.53 -6.46 11.32
C PRO A 71 -20.00 -6.44 9.88
N LEU A 72 -18.97 -7.24 9.61
CA LEU A 72 -18.33 -7.38 8.30
C LEU A 72 -19.38 -7.86 7.29
N LYS A 73 -20.07 -6.92 6.63
CA LYS A 73 -21.04 -7.22 5.58
C LYS A 73 -20.32 -7.87 4.40
N PHE A 74 -20.94 -8.87 3.78
CA PHE A 74 -20.42 -9.55 2.59
C PHE A 74 -20.00 -8.56 1.47
N SER A 75 -20.69 -7.44 1.34
CA SER A 75 -20.34 -6.35 0.42
C SER A 75 -18.94 -5.75 0.68
N VAL A 76 -18.54 -5.61 1.95
CA VAL A 76 -17.21 -5.09 2.33
C VAL A 76 -16.13 -6.12 2.00
N LEU A 77 -16.40 -7.40 2.28
CA LEU A 77 -15.51 -8.50 1.90
C LEU A 77 -15.34 -8.60 0.38
N CYS A 78 -16.42 -8.49 -0.40
CA CYS A 78 -16.35 -8.44 -1.86
C CYS A 78 -15.54 -7.23 -2.35
N LYS A 79 -15.72 -6.05 -1.76
CA LYS A 79 -14.92 -4.86 -2.11
C LYS A 79 -13.43 -5.07 -1.80
N MET A 80 -13.09 -5.67 -0.67
CA MET A 80 -11.71 -6.00 -0.32
C MET A 80 -11.12 -7.04 -1.28
N GLY A 81 -11.91 -8.06 -1.64
CA GLY A 81 -11.54 -9.07 -2.64
C GLY A 81 -11.29 -8.48 -4.03
N LEU A 82 -12.15 -7.56 -4.48
CA LEU A 82 -11.95 -6.82 -5.74
C LEU A 82 -10.67 -5.97 -5.69
N PHE A 83 -10.39 -5.31 -4.56
CA PHE A 83 -9.16 -4.53 -4.40
C PHE A 83 -7.91 -5.43 -4.41
N GLY A 84 -8.01 -6.63 -3.81
CA GLY A 84 -6.96 -7.66 -3.87
C GLY A 84 -6.74 -8.18 -5.29
N LEU A 85 -7.81 -8.47 -6.03
CA LEU A 85 -7.73 -8.86 -7.45
C LEU A 85 -7.08 -7.76 -8.30
N LEU A 86 -7.44 -6.50 -8.08
CA LEU A 86 -6.84 -5.36 -8.76
C LEU A 86 -5.34 -5.27 -8.48
N GLY A 87 -4.92 -5.51 -7.23
CA GLY A 87 -3.51 -5.60 -6.84
C GLY A 87 -2.77 -6.76 -7.52
N CYS A 88 -3.39 -7.94 -7.62
CA CYS A 88 -2.82 -9.08 -8.35
C CYS A 88 -2.63 -8.77 -9.85
N VAL A 89 -3.62 -8.12 -10.47
CA VAL A 89 -3.55 -7.68 -11.86
C VAL A 89 -2.42 -6.66 -12.05
N TYR A 90 -2.29 -5.69 -11.14
CA TYR A 90 -1.18 -4.73 -11.13
C TYR A 90 0.19 -5.41 -11.05
N LEU A 91 0.35 -6.41 -10.17
CA LEU A 91 1.60 -7.18 -10.07
C LEU A 91 1.90 -7.94 -11.37
N MET A 92 0.91 -8.62 -11.96
CA MET A 92 1.08 -9.34 -13.22
C MET A 92 1.45 -8.41 -14.37
N LEU A 93 0.76 -7.27 -14.49
CA LEU A 93 1.08 -6.20 -15.45
C LEU A 93 2.46 -5.59 -15.18
N GLY A 94 2.90 -5.49 -13.93
CA GLY A 94 4.24 -5.04 -13.55
C GLY A 94 5.33 -6.01 -13.97
N TYR A 95 5.16 -7.32 -13.74
CA TYR A 95 6.12 -8.34 -14.18
C TYR A 95 6.20 -8.44 -15.71
N THR A 96 5.06 -8.39 -16.40
CA THR A 96 5.02 -8.32 -17.87
C THR A 96 5.58 -6.98 -18.37
N GLY A 97 5.27 -5.89 -17.66
CA GLY A 97 5.78 -4.55 -17.91
C GLY A 97 7.29 -4.52 -17.87
N ILE A 98 7.95 -4.96 -16.80
CA ILE A 98 9.41 -4.95 -16.69
C ILE A 98 10.09 -5.78 -17.80
N LYS A 99 9.45 -6.85 -18.27
CA LYS A 99 9.96 -7.64 -19.41
C LYS A 99 9.90 -6.91 -20.77
N TYR A 100 8.99 -5.94 -20.93
CA TYR A 100 8.74 -5.22 -22.18
C TYR A 100 9.00 -3.71 -22.10
N SER A 101 9.31 -3.19 -20.91
CA SER A 101 9.36 -1.76 -20.60
C SER A 101 10.80 -1.27 -20.55
N SER A 102 11.06 -0.23 -21.33
CA SER A 102 12.34 0.47 -21.32
C SER A 102 12.49 1.27 -20.01
N PRO A 103 13.71 1.42 -19.45
CA PRO A 103 13.97 2.20 -18.24
C PRO A 103 13.33 3.60 -18.24
N THR A 104 13.17 4.20 -19.42
CA THR A 104 12.50 5.49 -19.64
C THR A 104 10.99 5.46 -19.32
N LEU A 105 10.27 4.38 -19.68
CA LEU A 105 8.83 4.26 -19.41
C LEU A 105 8.58 4.06 -17.91
N ALA A 106 9.41 3.26 -17.24
CA ALA A 106 9.34 3.08 -15.79
C ALA A 106 9.53 4.41 -15.04
N SER A 107 10.52 5.22 -15.45
CA SER A 107 10.75 6.55 -14.88
C SER A 107 9.60 7.53 -15.15
N ALA A 108 9.02 7.51 -16.36
CA ALA A 108 7.86 8.34 -16.69
C ALA A 108 6.64 7.98 -15.83
N MET A 109 6.37 6.68 -15.61
CA MET A 109 5.25 6.22 -14.78
C MET A 109 5.39 6.65 -13.30
N SER A 110 6.60 6.64 -12.74
CA SER A 110 6.84 7.13 -11.38
C SER A 110 6.49 8.61 -11.22
N ASN A 111 6.85 9.45 -12.19
CA ASN A 111 6.53 10.88 -12.17
C ASN A 111 5.03 11.16 -12.42
N LEU A 112 4.37 10.30 -13.18
CA LEU A 112 2.94 10.39 -13.45
C LEU A 112 2.08 9.98 -12.26
N THR A 113 2.58 9.16 -11.35
CA THR A 113 1.82 8.67 -10.18
C THR A 113 1.24 9.83 -9.33
N PRO A 114 2.03 10.81 -8.85
CA PRO A 114 1.47 11.97 -8.13
C PRO A 114 0.57 12.85 -9.00
N ALA A 115 0.85 12.96 -10.31
CA ALA A 115 0.02 13.73 -11.24
C ALA A 115 -1.37 13.11 -11.45
N PHE A 116 -1.45 11.78 -11.59
CA PHE A 116 -2.71 11.05 -11.66
C PHE A 116 -3.48 11.12 -10.33
N THR A 117 -2.80 11.02 -9.19
CA THR A 117 -3.44 11.22 -7.88
C THR A 117 -4.10 12.59 -7.79
N PHE A 118 -3.43 13.64 -8.26
CA PHE A 118 -4.00 15.00 -8.29
C PHE A 118 -5.18 15.12 -9.26
N LEU A 119 -5.07 14.54 -10.46
CA LEU A 119 -6.15 14.52 -11.44
C LEU A 119 -7.40 13.79 -10.91
N PHE A 120 -7.22 12.65 -10.25
CA PHE A 120 -8.32 11.94 -9.58
C PHE A 120 -8.89 12.75 -8.43
N ALA A 121 -8.05 13.41 -7.63
CA ALA A 121 -8.52 14.28 -6.56
C ALA A 121 -9.37 15.45 -7.11
N LEU A 122 -8.99 16.02 -8.26
CA LEU A 122 -9.80 17.05 -8.95
C LEU A 122 -11.08 16.47 -9.53
N LEU A 123 -11.03 15.31 -10.18
CA LEU A 123 -12.21 14.64 -10.75
C LEU A 123 -13.23 14.28 -9.66
N PHE A 124 -12.80 13.62 -8.57
CA PHE A 124 -13.67 13.28 -7.45
C PHE A 124 -14.06 14.51 -6.65
N GLY A 125 -13.17 15.49 -6.49
CA GLY A 125 -13.50 16.77 -5.87
C GLY A 125 -14.59 17.51 -6.66
N TYR A 126 -14.48 17.56 -7.98
CA TYR A 126 -15.48 18.19 -8.84
C TYR A 126 -16.79 17.39 -8.92
N PHE A 127 -16.71 16.06 -8.88
CA PHE A 127 -17.88 15.18 -8.95
C PHE A 127 -18.64 15.09 -7.62
N LEU A 128 -17.95 15.18 -6.48
CA LEU A 128 -18.54 15.13 -5.13
C LEU A 128 -19.00 16.52 -4.63
N PHE A 129 -18.53 17.60 -5.25
CA PHE A 129 -18.82 19.00 -4.88
C PHE A 129 -19.62 19.75 -5.95
N LYS A 130 -20.44 19.02 -6.72
CA LYS A 130 -21.47 19.63 -7.56
C LYS A 130 -22.75 19.78 -6.71
N PRO A 131 -23.31 21.00 -6.55
CA PRO A 131 -24.57 21.22 -5.84
C PRO A 131 -25.76 20.55 -6.55
#